data_AF-A0A7K8UJI5-F1
#
_entry.id   AF-A0A7K8UJI5-F1
#
_cell.length_a   1.000
_cell.length_b   1.000
_cell.length_c   1.000
_cell.angle_alpha   90.00
_cell.angle_beta   90.00
_cell.angle_gamma   90.00
#
_symmetry.space_group_name_H-M   'P 1'
#
loop_
_entity.id
_entity.type
_entity.pdbx_description
1 polymer ?
#
loop_
_entity_poly.entity_id
_entity_poly.type
_entity_poly.pdbx_seq_one_letter_code
_entity_poly.pdbx_strand_id
1 'polypeptide(L)'
;LLLQGYKPTVYYPKRSNKPLFEGLTTQCQKMDIPFLPEFPAEAAFIDELYGLVVDAIFGFSFKGAVREPFGSILRTLERITVPIASIDIPSGWDVEKGKADGLQPDMLISLTAPKKAAKHFAGRYHFLGGRFVPAALQEKYALNLPPYPETDCVLQLT
;
A
#
# COMPACT_ATOMS: atom_id res chain seq x y z
N LEU A 1 7.30 4.60 -9.64
CA LEU A 1 7.10 6.03 -9.29
C LEU A 1 8.21 6.91 -9.84
N LEU A 2 9.48 6.73 -9.45
CA LEU A 2 10.59 7.55 -9.97
C LEU A 2 10.66 7.59 -11.51
N LEU A 3 10.65 6.41 -12.16
CA LEU A 3 10.65 6.29 -13.63
C LEU A 3 9.41 6.90 -14.31
N GLN A 4 8.36 7.19 -13.54
CA GLN A 4 7.13 7.84 -14.02
C GLN A 4 7.13 9.36 -13.71
N GLY A 5 8.29 9.92 -13.35
CA GLY A 5 8.48 11.36 -13.12
C GLY A 5 8.19 11.84 -11.68
N TYR A 6 7.82 10.95 -10.76
CA TYR A 6 7.62 11.31 -9.35
C TYR A 6 8.95 11.42 -8.61
N LYS A 7 8.95 12.13 -7.47
CA LYS A 7 10.09 12.25 -6.55
C LYS A 7 9.82 11.47 -5.25
N PRO A 8 9.98 10.13 -5.25
CA PRO A 8 9.67 9.34 -4.07
C PRO A 8 10.73 9.52 -2.98
N THR A 9 10.29 9.42 -1.73
CA THR A 9 11.13 9.24 -0.55
C THR A 9 10.64 7.99 0.19
N VAL A 10 11.55 7.18 0.74
CA VAL A 10 11.20 5.92 1.42
C VAL A 10 11.49 6.01 2.90
N TYR A 11 10.53 5.65 3.74
CA TYR A 11 10.79 5.34 5.14
C TYR A 11 10.67 3.82 5.36
N TYR A 12 11.78 3.18 5.75
CA TYR A 12 11.83 1.72 5.94
C TYR A 12 12.46 1.35 7.30
N PRO A 13 11.68 1.43 8.40
CA PRO A 13 12.20 1.38 9.77
C PRO A 13 12.63 -0.01 10.23
N LYS A 14 11.99 -1.07 9.73
CA LYS A 14 12.35 -2.46 10.06
C LYS A 14 12.71 -3.21 8.78
N ARG A 15 14.01 -3.35 8.56
CA ARG A 15 14.57 -3.98 7.35
C ARG A 15 14.79 -5.47 7.59
N SER A 16 14.37 -6.29 6.63
CA SER A 16 14.72 -7.70 6.63
C SER A 16 16.12 -7.88 6.05
N ASN A 17 16.93 -8.75 6.65
CA ASN A 17 18.27 -9.15 6.18
C ASN A 17 18.24 -10.22 5.08
N LYS A 18 17.10 -10.41 4.40
CA LYS A 18 17.03 -11.37 3.29
C LYS A 18 17.54 -10.68 2.03
N PRO A 19 18.30 -11.39 1.16
CA PRO A 19 18.89 -10.81 -0.06
C PRO A 19 17.88 -10.08 -0.96
N LEU A 20 16.62 -10.55 -1.00
CA LEU A 20 15.55 -9.89 -1.74
C LEU A 20 15.37 -8.41 -1.32
N PHE A 21 15.29 -8.14 -0.01
CA PHE A 21 15.02 -6.79 0.51
C PHE A 21 16.27 -5.90 0.48
N GLU A 22 17.46 -6.50 0.65
CA GLU A 22 18.74 -5.80 0.49
C GLU A 22 18.94 -5.36 -0.97
N GLY A 23 18.63 -6.25 -1.93
CA GLY A 23 18.65 -5.94 -3.35
C GLY A 23 17.69 -4.81 -3.72
N LEU A 24 16.44 -4.84 -3.23
CA LEU A 24 15.46 -3.77 -3.44
C LEU A 24 15.93 -2.43 -2.84
N THR A 25 16.49 -2.46 -1.63
CA THR A 25 17.05 -1.25 -0.99
C THR A 25 18.20 -0.68 -1.82
N THR A 26 19.10 -1.54 -2.29
CA THR A 26 20.23 -1.16 -3.14
C THR A 26 19.76 -0.55 -4.45
N GLN A 27 18.74 -1.13 -5.10
CA GLN A 27 18.15 -0.59 -6.32
C GLN A 27 17.59 0.81 -6.11
N CYS A 28 16.82 1.04 -5.03
CA CYS A 28 16.32 2.37 -4.71
C CYS A 28 17.45 3.38 -4.48
N GLN A 29 18.49 2.99 -3.72
CA GLN A 29 19.65 3.85 -3.46
C GLN A 29 20.44 4.18 -4.73
N LYS A 30 20.61 3.21 -5.64
CA LYS A 30 21.28 3.41 -6.94
C LYS A 30 20.49 4.28 -7.91
N MET A 31 19.21 4.47 -7.63
CA MET A 31 18.32 5.38 -8.34
C MET A 31 18.17 6.73 -7.61
N ASP A 32 19.06 7.02 -6.65
CA ASP A 32 19.09 8.24 -5.84
C ASP A 32 17.77 8.52 -5.08
N ILE A 33 17.03 7.46 -4.73
CA ILE A 33 15.82 7.59 -3.91
C ILE A 33 16.23 7.75 -2.44
N PRO A 34 15.90 8.89 -1.79
CA PRO A 34 16.28 9.13 -0.40
C PRO A 34 15.52 8.21 0.55
N PHE A 35 16.23 7.74 1.59
CA PHE A 35 15.63 7.03 2.72
C PHE A 35 15.61 7.93 3.95
N LEU A 36 14.43 8.14 4.54
CA LEU A 36 14.33 8.90 5.78
C LEU A 36 14.96 8.13 6.94
N PRO A 37 15.78 8.78 7.77
CA PRO A 37 16.31 8.17 8.98
C PRO A 37 15.24 8.02 10.07
N GLU A 38 14.27 8.92 10.09
CA GLU A 38 13.17 8.99 11.07
C GLU A 38 11.84 9.31 10.40
N PHE A 39 10.74 8.93 11.05
CA PHE A 39 9.41 9.27 10.57
C PHE A 39 9.00 10.66 11.07
N PRO A 40 8.48 11.56 10.22
CA PRO A 40 7.95 12.83 10.69
C PRO A 40 6.84 12.61 11.72
N ALA A 41 7.04 13.11 12.94
CA ALA A 41 6.10 12.89 14.04
C ALA A 41 4.81 13.71 13.86
N GLU A 42 4.88 14.85 13.17
CA GLU A 42 3.77 15.77 12.95
C GLU A 42 3.20 15.60 11.53
N ALA A 43 1.88 15.46 11.45
CA ALA A 43 1.16 15.31 10.18
C ALA A 43 1.36 16.52 9.25
N ALA A 44 1.46 17.74 9.80
CA ALA A 44 1.66 18.96 9.02
C ALA A 44 2.94 18.93 8.17
N PHE A 45 4.04 18.35 8.68
CA PHE A 45 5.26 18.19 7.89
C PHE A 45 5.07 17.21 6.73
N ILE A 46 4.27 16.17 6.92
CA ILE A 46 3.96 15.22 5.84
C ILE A 46 3.15 15.93 4.75
N ASP A 47 2.13 16.70 5.17
CA ASP A 47 1.25 17.45 4.27
C ASP A 47 2.00 18.52 3.46
N GLU A 48 2.97 19.19 4.09
CA GLU A 48 3.80 20.22 3.42
C GLU A 48 4.79 19.61 2.42
N LEU A 49 5.40 18.46 2.76
CA LEU A 49 6.51 17.90 2.00
C LEU A 49 6.10 16.89 0.93
N TYR A 50 4.97 16.21 1.09
CA TYR A 50 4.56 15.09 0.24
C TYR A 50 3.14 15.27 -0.29
N GLY A 51 2.96 15.24 -1.60
CA GLY A 51 1.61 15.30 -2.21
C GLY A 51 0.83 13.98 -2.18
N LEU A 52 1.44 12.87 -1.75
CA LEU A 52 0.85 11.54 -1.68
C LEU A 52 1.66 10.67 -0.71
N VAL A 53 0.98 9.91 0.15
CA VAL A 53 1.59 8.85 0.94
C VAL A 53 1.22 7.48 0.38
N VAL A 54 2.22 6.61 0.22
CA VAL A 54 1.99 5.20 -0.12
C VAL A 54 2.08 4.38 1.16
N ASP A 55 0.96 3.81 1.56
CA ASP A 55 0.87 2.86 2.66
C ASP A 55 1.23 1.45 2.18
N ALA A 56 2.44 1.02 2.52
CA ALA A 56 2.99 -0.31 2.23
C ALA A 56 3.49 -0.99 3.53
N ILE A 57 2.86 -0.70 4.66
CA ILE A 57 3.34 -1.13 5.99
C ILE A 57 2.96 -2.59 6.27
N PHE A 58 1.68 -2.94 6.14
CA PHE A 58 1.16 -4.29 6.38
C PHE A 58 0.28 -4.76 5.22
N GLY A 59 0.53 -5.99 4.74
CA GLY A 59 -0.33 -6.67 3.78
C GLY A 59 -1.29 -7.67 4.44
N PHE A 60 -2.01 -8.44 3.62
CA PHE A 60 -3.03 -9.41 4.06
C PHE A 60 -2.56 -10.48 5.06
N SER A 61 -1.25 -10.75 5.14
CA SER A 61 -0.70 -11.79 6.02
C SER A 61 -0.47 -11.30 7.46
N PHE A 62 -0.63 -10.01 7.72
CA PHE A 62 -0.47 -9.46 9.05
C PHE A 62 -1.55 -9.99 10.01
N LYS A 63 -1.11 -10.42 11.19
CA LYS A 63 -1.98 -10.92 12.26
C LYS A 63 -1.53 -10.36 13.60
N GLY A 64 -2.49 -10.04 14.46
CA GLY A 64 -2.24 -9.59 15.82
C GLY A 64 -2.15 -8.08 15.97
N ALA A 65 -1.65 -7.63 17.12
CA ALA A 65 -1.60 -6.21 17.47
C ALA A 65 -0.47 -5.48 16.74
N VAL A 66 -0.75 -4.25 16.31
CA VAL A 66 0.27 -3.34 15.77
C VAL A 66 1.27 -2.97 16.88
N ARG A 67 2.56 -3.15 16.62
CA ARG A 67 3.65 -2.81 17.54
C ARG A 67 4.43 -1.61 17.03
N GLU A 68 5.10 -0.90 17.93
CA GLU A 68 5.99 0.21 17.55
C GLU A 68 7.13 -0.24 16.61
N PRO A 69 7.59 0.62 15.70
CA PRO A 69 7.17 2.02 15.50
C PRO A 69 5.88 2.18 14.68
N PHE A 70 5.25 1.09 14.24
CA PHE A 70 4.11 1.17 13.32
C PHE A 70 2.84 1.74 13.96
N GLY A 71 2.69 1.61 15.27
CA GLY A 71 1.57 2.22 16.00
C GLY A 71 1.61 3.75 15.91
N SER A 72 2.76 4.35 16.20
CA SER A 72 2.95 5.80 16.08
C SER A 72 2.85 6.29 14.64
N ILE A 73 3.42 5.57 13.68
CA ILE A 73 3.31 5.88 12.25
C ILE A 73 1.84 5.94 11.82
N LEU A 74 1.04 4.90 12.10
CA LEU A 74 -0.36 4.87 11.70
C LEU A 74 -1.17 6.00 12.34
N ARG A 75 -0.95 6.28 13.63
CA ARG A 75 -1.61 7.42 14.31
C ARG A 75 -1.27 8.77 13.67
N THR A 76 -0.06 8.95 13.14
CA THR A 76 0.28 10.17 12.40
C THR A 76 -0.35 10.18 11.02
N LEU A 77 -0.34 9.05 10.30
CA LEU A 77 -0.99 8.93 8.99
C LEU A 77 -2.50 9.12 9.03
N GLU A 78 -3.18 8.73 10.12
CA GLU A 78 -4.62 8.98 10.33
C GLU A 78 -4.96 10.49 10.46
N ARG A 79 -3.96 11.36 10.64
CA ARG A 79 -4.13 12.81 10.84
C ARG A 79 -3.67 13.67 9.66
N ILE A 80 -3.10 13.08 8.61
CA ILE A 80 -2.66 13.82 7.43
C ILE A 80 -3.86 14.19 6.55
N THR A 81 -3.69 15.20 5.72
CA THR A 81 -4.72 15.67 4.78
C THR A 81 -4.40 15.30 3.33
N VAL A 82 -3.13 15.03 3.01
CA VAL A 82 -2.73 14.52 1.69
C VAL A 82 -3.25 13.09 1.46
N PRO A 83 -3.56 12.71 0.21
CA PRO A 83 -4.13 11.40 -0.07
C PRO A 83 -3.18 10.27 0.34
N ILE A 84 -3.78 9.14 0.73
CA ILE A 84 -3.08 7.88 0.98
C ILE A 84 -3.48 6.85 -0.06
N ALA A 85 -2.49 6.17 -0.64
CA ALA A 85 -2.67 4.99 -1.46
C ALA A 85 -2.18 3.74 -0.72
N SER A 86 -3.11 2.85 -0.34
CA SER A 86 -2.77 1.60 0.37
C SER A 86 -2.55 0.45 -0.60
N ILE A 87 -1.45 -0.27 -0.41
CA ILE A 87 -1.12 -1.49 -1.16
C ILE A 87 -1.80 -2.68 -0.48
N ASP A 88 -2.62 -3.37 -1.26
CA ASP A 88 -3.33 -4.60 -0.92
C ASP A 88 -4.47 -4.46 0.10
N ILE A 89 -4.17 -3.92 1.29
CA ILE A 89 -5.11 -3.66 2.38
C ILE A 89 -4.62 -2.40 3.12
N PRO A 90 -5.51 -1.50 3.58
CA PRO A 90 -5.09 -0.39 4.43
C PRO A 90 -4.47 -0.89 5.74
N SER A 91 -3.26 -0.43 6.05
CA SER A 91 -2.51 -0.95 7.18
C SER A 91 -3.24 -0.76 8.51
N GLY A 92 -3.29 -1.84 9.30
CA GLY A 92 -4.01 -1.87 10.57
C GLY A 92 -5.49 -2.27 10.47
N TRP A 93 -6.02 -2.50 9.26
CA TRP A 93 -7.34 -3.08 9.07
C TRP A 93 -7.35 -4.58 9.33
N ASP A 94 -8.49 -5.09 9.83
CA ASP A 94 -8.78 -6.52 9.76
C ASP A 94 -9.04 -6.92 8.29
N VAL A 95 -8.45 -8.04 7.86
CA VAL A 95 -8.47 -8.51 6.45
C VAL A 95 -9.89 -8.83 5.96
N GLU A 96 -10.83 -9.08 6.87
CA GLU A 96 -12.22 -9.34 6.53
C GLU A 96 -13.18 -8.23 6.95
N LYS A 97 -13.04 -7.73 8.18
CA LYS A 97 -13.98 -6.80 8.81
C LYS A 97 -13.64 -5.33 8.57
N GLY A 98 -12.48 -5.03 7.99
CA GLY A 98 -11.97 -3.68 7.87
C GLY A 98 -11.69 -3.04 9.23
N LYS A 99 -11.61 -1.71 9.27
CA LYS A 99 -11.51 -0.92 10.51
C LYS A 99 -12.09 0.48 10.29
N ALA A 100 -13.27 0.74 10.87
CA ALA A 100 -14.01 1.99 10.65
C ALA A 100 -13.28 3.24 11.17
N ASP A 101 -12.51 3.09 12.26
CA ASP A 101 -11.71 4.14 12.91
C ASP A 101 -10.22 4.03 12.55
N GLY A 102 -9.88 3.28 11.50
CA GLY A 102 -8.51 3.13 11.02
C GLY A 102 -8.16 4.11 9.92
N LEU A 103 -7.00 3.88 9.31
CA LEU A 103 -6.56 4.57 8.11
C LEU A 103 -7.66 4.58 7.03
N GLN A 104 -7.96 5.75 6.48
CA GLN A 104 -8.95 5.92 5.41
C GLN A 104 -8.22 6.35 4.13
N PRO A 105 -7.69 5.39 3.34
CA PRO A 105 -6.99 5.74 2.12
C PRO A 105 -7.96 6.27 1.06
N ASP A 106 -7.45 7.18 0.24
CA ASP A 106 -8.17 7.67 -0.92
C ASP A 106 -8.08 6.69 -2.10
N MET A 107 -7.02 5.89 -2.13
CA MET A 107 -6.80 4.85 -3.13
C MET A 107 -6.47 3.51 -2.49
N LEU A 108 -7.10 2.44 -2.95
CA LEU A 108 -6.78 1.06 -2.58
C LEU A 108 -6.35 0.28 -3.82
N ILE A 109 -5.17 -0.35 -3.77
CA ILE A 109 -4.65 -1.19 -4.86
C ILE A 109 -4.68 -2.65 -4.39
N SER A 110 -5.78 -3.35 -4.68
CA SER A 110 -5.89 -4.79 -4.39
C SER A 110 -4.98 -5.59 -5.30
N LEU A 111 -4.12 -6.45 -4.74
CA LEU A 111 -3.26 -7.34 -5.52
C LEU A 111 -3.89 -8.73 -5.64
N THR A 112 -3.80 -9.32 -6.84
CA THR A 112 -4.35 -10.65 -7.21
C THR A 112 -5.88 -10.68 -7.24
N ALA A 113 -6.52 -10.39 -6.11
CA ALA A 113 -7.96 -10.25 -5.95
C ALA A 113 -8.26 -9.34 -4.73
N PRO A 114 -9.38 -8.59 -4.72
CA PRO A 114 -9.78 -7.82 -3.55
C PRO A 114 -10.01 -8.71 -2.33
N LYS A 115 -9.52 -8.27 -1.16
CA LYS A 115 -9.84 -8.92 0.12
C LYS A 115 -11.23 -8.51 0.59
N LYS A 116 -11.84 -9.29 1.49
CA LYS A 116 -13.16 -8.96 2.05
C LYS A 116 -13.20 -7.56 2.68
N ALA A 117 -12.11 -7.15 3.33
CA ALA A 117 -11.95 -5.80 3.87
C ALA A 117 -12.20 -4.68 2.85
N ALA A 118 -11.93 -4.91 1.56
CA ALA A 118 -12.13 -3.90 0.52
C ALA A 118 -13.61 -3.50 0.37
N LYS A 119 -14.58 -4.29 0.87
CA LYS A 119 -16.00 -3.90 0.95
C LYS A 119 -16.26 -2.70 1.87
N HIS A 120 -15.32 -2.42 2.77
CA HIS A 120 -15.39 -1.28 3.70
C HIS A 120 -14.61 -0.07 3.17
N PHE A 121 -13.97 -0.18 2.01
CA PHE A 121 -13.25 0.94 1.39
C PHE A 121 -14.24 2.00 0.92
N ALA A 122 -13.98 3.25 1.28
CA ALA A 122 -14.81 4.41 0.96
C ALA A 122 -14.03 5.52 0.21
N GLY A 123 -12.79 5.24 -0.21
CA GLY A 123 -11.98 6.17 -0.98
C GLY A 123 -12.45 6.26 -2.44
N ARG A 124 -11.88 7.21 -3.18
CA ARG A 124 -12.29 7.52 -4.56
C ARG A 124 -11.83 6.49 -5.59
N TYR A 125 -10.72 5.80 -5.33
CA TYR A 125 -10.04 4.98 -6.34
C TYR A 125 -9.76 3.56 -5.84
N HIS A 126 -10.50 2.57 -6.35
CA HIS A 126 -10.17 1.17 -6.11
C HIS A 126 -9.57 0.56 -7.37
N PHE A 127 -8.30 0.17 -7.33
CA PHE A 127 -7.63 -0.53 -8.43
C PHE A 127 -7.40 -2.00 -8.10
N LEU A 128 -7.56 -2.86 -9.10
CA LEU A 128 -7.06 -4.22 -9.12
C LEU A 128 -5.74 -4.24 -9.88
N GLY A 129 -4.71 -4.82 -9.27
CA GLY A 129 -3.42 -5.05 -9.89
C GLY A 129 -2.96 -6.50 -9.72
N GLY A 130 -1.81 -6.81 -10.32
CA GLY A 130 -1.26 -8.18 -10.29
C GLY A 130 -1.85 -9.06 -11.39
N ARG A 131 -1.75 -8.58 -12.64
CA ARG A 131 -2.11 -9.32 -13.87
C ARG A 131 -1.15 -10.47 -14.17
N PHE A 132 -1.12 -11.46 -13.28
CA PHE A 132 -0.32 -12.67 -13.41
C PHE A 132 -1.07 -13.94 -12.94
N VAL A 133 -2.36 -13.82 -12.64
CA VAL A 133 -3.20 -14.95 -12.19
C VAL A 133 -3.51 -15.86 -13.38
N PRO A 134 -3.07 -17.13 -13.38
CA PRO A 134 -3.41 -18.07 -14.43
C PRO A 134 -4.91 -18.39 -14.44
N ALA A 135 -5.49 -18.63 -15.62
CA ALA A 135 -6.90 -18.98 -15.78
C ALA A 135 -7.34 -20.16 -14.88
N ALA A 136 -6.49 -21.18 -14.75
CA ALA A 136 -6.75 -22.34 -13.88
C ALA A 136 -6.89 -21.97 -12.39
N LEU A 137 -6.14 -20.98 -11.89
CA LEU A 137 -6.30 -20.50 -10.50
C LEU A 137 -7.54 -19.63 -10.35
N GLN A 138 -7.86 -18.81 -11.35
CA GLN A 138 -9.09 -18.01 -11.36
C GLN A 138 -10.33 -18.90 -11.28
N GLU A 139 -10.37 -19.98 -12.06
CA GLU A 139 -11.46 -20.97 -12.03
C GLU A 139 -11.50 -21.71 -10.69
N LYS A 140 -10.36 -22.26 -10.24
CA LYS A 140 -10.26 -23.04 -8.99
C LYS A 140 -10.78 -22.28 -7.76
N TYR A 141 -10.51 -20.98 -7.67
CA TYR A 141 -10.89 -20.14 -6.54
C TYR A 141 -12.11 -19.26 -6.81
N ALA A 142 -12.79 -19.43 -7.95
CA ALA A 142 -13.94 -18.65 -8.37
C ALA A 142 -13.72 -17.12 -8.21
N LEU A 143 -12.54 -16.64 -8.62
CA LEU A 143 -12.13 -15.26 -8.37
C LEU A 143 -12.93 -14.23 -9.20
N ASN A 144 -13.55 -14.67 -10.30
CA ASN A 144 -14.35 -13.83 -11.20
C ASN A 144 -13.66 -12.51 -11.55
N LEU A 145 -12.35 -12.57 -11.85
CA LEU A 145 -11.56 -11.38 -12.15
C LEU A 145 -12.03 -10.74 -13.46
N PRO A 146 -12.32 -9.43 -13.47
CA PRO A 146 -12.63 -8.71 -14.70
C PRO A 146 -11.43 -8.70 -15.66
N PRO A 147 -11.67 -8.60 -16.98
CA PRO A 147 -10.58 -8.52 -17.95
C PRO A 147 -9.83 -7.20 -17.79
N TYR A 148 -8.50 -7.28 -17.79
CA TYR A 148 -7.65 -6.09 -17.86
C TYR A 148 -7.70 -5.50 -19.29
N PRO A 149 -7.81 -4.18 -19.45
CA PRO A 149 -7.78 -3.54 -20.77
C PRO A 149 -6.42 -3.77 -21.45
N GLU A 150 -6.45 -4.09 -22.75
CA GLU A 150 -5.26 -4.17 -23.61
C GLU A 150 -4.03 -4.79 -22.92
N THR A 151 -2.98 -4.00 -22.73
CA THR A 151 -1.72 -4.37 -22.06
C THR A 151 -1.61 -3.85 -20.63
N ASP A 152 -2.66 -3.25 -20.07
CA ASP A 152 -2.62 -2.64 -18.75
C ASP A 152 -2.37 -3.69 -17.66
N CYS A 153 -1.56 -3.32 -16.67
CA CYS A 153 -1.27 -4.16 -15.50
C CYS A 153 -2.15 -3.84 -14.28
N VAL A 154 -3.06 -2.87 -14.43
CA VAL A 154 -4.04 -2.42 -13.44
C VAL A 154 -5.40 -2.22 -14.10
N LEU A 155 -6.47 -2.31 -13.32
CA LEU A 155 -7.84 -2.00 -13.72
C LEU A 155 -8.53 -1.23 -12.59
N GLN A 156 -9.22 -0.14 -12.91
CA GLN A 156 -10.08 0.53 -11.92
C GLN A 156 -11.38 -0.27 -11.74
N LEU A 157 -11.68 -0.62 -10.50
CA LEU A 157 -12.93 -1.23 -10.08
C LEU A 157 -13.97 -0.13 -9.84
N THR A 158 -15.19 -0.36 -10.32
CA THR A 158 -16.37 0.51 -10.16
C THR A 158 -17.26 0.03 -9.03
#